data_AF-A0AAP2WLQ5-F1
#
_entry.id   AF-A0AAP2WLQ5-F1
#
_cell.length_a   1.000
_cell.length_b   1.000
_cell.length_c   1.000
_cell.angle_alpha   90.00
_cell.angle_beta   90.00
_cell.angle_gamma   90.00
#
_symmetry.space_group_name_H-M   'P 1'
#
loop_
_entity.id
_entity.type
_entity.pdbx_description
1 polymer ?
#
loop_
_entity_poly.entity_id
_entity_poly.type
_entity_poly.pdbx_seq_one_letter_code
_entity_poly.pdbx_strand_id
1 'polypeptide(L)' 'PYLRAAVARDFSPDNKVYINDQAFKNNLSGGSYEVAGGMAVSLSPSLSVHAEATHMKGKAYDQPWGATVGLQYAF' A
#
# COMPACT_ATOMS: atom_id res chain seq x y z
N PRO A 1 18.80 1.71 -6.86
CA PRO A 1 17.39 1.92 -7.32
C PRO A 1 16.70 0.57 -7.43
N TYR A 2 15.41 0.48 -7.11
CA TYR A 2 14.61 -0.74 -7.19
C TYR A 2 13.15 -0.43 -7.53
N LEU A 3 12.44 -1.43 -8.05
CA LEU A 3 11.00 -1.40 -8.31
C LEU A 3 10.33 -2.55 -7.56
N ARG A 4 9.14 -2.31 -7.04
CA ARG A 4 8.33 -3.30 -6.30
C ARG A 4 6.91 -3.27 -6.84
N ALA A 5 6.33 -4.44 -7.04
CA ALA A 5 4.91 -4.58 -7.37
C ALA A 5 4.29 -5.57 -6.37
N ALA A 6 3.15 -5.21 -5.80
CA ALA A 6 2.42 -6.02 -4.85
C ALA A 6 0.95 -6.06 -5.23
N VAL A 7 0.31 -7.21 -5.01
CA VAL A 7 -1.13 -7.38 -5.19
C VAL A 7 -1.68 -7.88 -3.86
N ALA A 8 -2.66 -7.17 -3.32
CA ALA A 8 -3.38 -7.58 -2.13
C ALA A 8 -4.78 -8.02 -2.53
N ARG A 9 -5.25 -9.12 -1.94
CA ARG A 9 -6.62 -9.61 -2.10
C ARG A 9 -7.23 -9.78 -0.73
N ASP A 10 -8.19 -8.93 -0.42
CA ASP A 10 -8.99 -9.11 0.79
C ASP A 10 -9.96 -10.26 0.59
N PHE A 11 -9.79 -11.32 1.38
CA PHE A 11 -10.69 -12.48 1.46
C PHE A 11 -11.75 -12.31 2.56
N SER A 12 -12.03 -11.07 2.98
CA SER A 12 -13.04 -10.81 4.00
C SER A 12 -14.42 -11.25 3.48
N PRO A 13 -15.14 -12.14 4.19
CA PRO A 13 -16.48 -12.52 3.82
C PRO A 13 -17.40 -11.30 3.90
N ASP A 14 -18.32 -11.20 2.94
CA ASP A 14 -19.26 -10.09 2.74
C ASP A 14 -19.88 -9.56 4.03
N ASN A 15 -19.46 -8.39 4.50
CA ASN A 15 -20.16 -7.68 5.58
C ASN A 15 -21.26 -6.81 4.99
N LYS A 16 -22.48 -7.36 4.95
CA LYS A 16 -23.72 -6.62 4.62
C LYS A 16 -24.09 -5.72 5.80
N VAL A 17 -23.59 -4.49 5.83
CA VAL A 17 -24.06 -3.48 6.78
C VAL A 17 -25.27 -2.78 6.18
N TYR A 18 -26.44 -2.98 6.81
CA TYR A 18 -27.68 -2.29 6.45
C TYR A 18 -27.73 -0.96 7.20
N ILE A 19 -27.78 0.16 6.48
CA ILE A 19 -28.06 1.49 7.06
C ILE A 19 -29.30 2.03 6.36
N ASN A 20 -30.38 2.21 7.12
CA ASN A 20 -31.58 2.95 6.73
C ASN A 20 -32.35 2.42 5.50
N ASP A 21 -32.66 1.11 5.47
CA ASP A 21 -33.43 0.42 4.41
C ASP A 21 -32.87 0.53 2.98
N GLN A 22 -31.68 1.11 2.81
CA GLN A 22 -30.94 1.11 1.56
C GLN A 22 -29.80 0.11 1.66
N ALA A 23 -29.88 -0.94 0.85
CA ALA A 23 -28.80 -1.92 0.73
C ALA A 23 -27.55 -1.27 0.11
N PHE A 24 -26.68 -0.71 0.94
CA PHE A 24 -25.34 -0.33 0.53
C PHE A 24 -24.56 -1.61 0.21
N LYS A 25 -24.48 -1.95 -1.08
CA LYS A 25 -23.57 -2.98 -1.59
C LYS A 25 -22.15 -2.43 -1.50
N ASN A 26 -21.57 -2.48 -0.31
CA ASN A 26 -20.15 -2.23 -0.15
C ASN A 26 -19.39 -3.46 -0.62
N ASN A 27 -19.15 -3.54 -1.93
CA ASN A 27 -18.37 -4.59 -2.56
C ASN A 27 -16.88 -4.32 -2.28
N LEU A 28 -16.51 -4.38 -1.00
CA LEU A 28 -15.13 -4.25 -0.48
C LEU A 28 -14.27 -5.49 -0.78
N SER A 29 -14.86 -6.53 -1.37
CA SER A 29 -14.16 -7.61 -2.06
C SER A 29 -13.58 -7.08 -3.38
N GLY A 30 -12.58 -6.22 -3.27
CA GLY A 30 -11.85 -5.62 -4.38
C GLY A 30 -10.35 -5.81 -4.17
N GLY A 31 -9.69 -6.52 -5.07
CA GLY A 31 -8.23 -6.60 -5.04
C GLY A 31 -7.62 -5.20 -5.18
N SER A 32 -6.56 -4.94 -4.42
CA SER A 32 -5.71 -3.76 -4.57
C SER A 32 -4.42 -4.17 -5.25
N TYR A 33 -3.92 -3.30 -6.11
CA TYR A 33 -2.57 -3.43 -6.66
C TYR A 33 -1.77 -2.19 -6.29
N GLU A 34 -0.51 -2.43 -5.96
CA GLU A 34 0.45 -1.41 -5.59
C GLU A 34 1.68 -1.56 -6.47
N VAL A 35 2.15 -0.45 -7.03
CA VAL A 35 3.43 -0.35 -7.71
C VAL A 35 4.26 0.68 -6.99
N ALA A 36 5.54 0.40 -6.79
CA ALA A 36 6.45 1.27 -6.06
C ALA A 36 7.81 1.34 -6.74
N GLY A 37 8.45 2.49 -6.62
CA GLY A 37 9.81 2.72 -7.08
C GLY A 37 10.61 3.48 -6.05
N GLY A 38 11.84 3.02 -5.80
CA GLY A 38 12.65 3.57 -4.72
C GLY A 38 14.15 3.49 -4.95
N MET A 39 14.88 4.13 -4.04
CA MET A 39 16.33 4.07 -3.93
C MET A 39 16.71 3.85 -2.48
N ALA A 40 17.72 3.00 -2.27
CA ALA A 40 18.36 2.82 -0.98
C ALA A 40 19.85 3.13 -1.14
N VAL A 41 20.40 3.84 -0.17
CA VAL A 41 21.82 4.22 -0.10
C VAL A 41 22.36 3.88 1.28
N SER A 42 23.56 3.32 1.31
CA SER A 42 24.29 3.10 2.56
C SER A 42 25.24 4.28 2.77
N LEU A 43 25.03 5.04 3.84
CA LEU A 43 25.89 6.16 4.23
C LEU A 43 27.11 5.66 5.00
N SER A 44 26.95 4.58 5.76
CA SER A 44 28.03 3.92 6.51
C SER A 44 27.68 2.45 6.72
N PRO A 45 28.60 1.58 7.18
CA PRO A 45 28.31 0.17 7.44
C PRO A 45 27.12 -0.06 8.37
N SER A 46 26.86 0.88 9.28
CA SER A 46 25.77 0.84 10.24
C SER A 46 24.60 1.75 9.89
N LEU A 47 24.67 2.60 8.85
CA LEU A 47 23.61 3.57 8.54
C LEU A 47 23.18 3.47 7.09
N SER A 48 21.93 3.10 6.87
CA SER A 48 21.30 3.07 5.55
C SER A 48 20.04 3.93 5.53
N VAL A 49 19.78 4.54 4.37
CA VAL A 49 18.61 5.38 4.12
C VAL A 49 17.94 4.91 2.85
N HIS A 50 16.61 4.86 2.84
CA HIS A 50 15.83 4.56 1.66
C HIS A 50 14.68 5.54 1.48
N ALA A 51 14.33 5.80 0.23
CA ALA A 51 13.16 6.55 -0.17
C ALA A 51 12.41 5.76 -1.24
N GLU A 52 11.10 5.65 -1.10
CA GLU A 52 10.20 4.94 -2.01
C GLU A 52 8.99 5.83 -2.32
N ALA A 53 8.56 5.85 -3.57
CA ALA A 53 7.27 6.38 -3.98
C ALA A 53 6.36 5.22 -4.37
N THR A 54 5.14 5.21 -3.85
CA THR A 54 4.14 4.17 -4.07
C THR A 54 2.94 4.74 -4.81
N HIS A 55 2.35 3.91 -5.68
CA HIS A 55 1.09 4.18 -6.32
C HIS A 55 0.20 2.96 -6.14
N MET A 56 -0.91 3.15 -5.42
CA MET A 56 -1.87 2.09 -5.14
C MET A 56 -3.19 2.45 -5.79
N LYS A 57 -3.81 1.48 -6.45
CA LYS A 57 -5.16 1.65 -7.00
C LYS A 57 -6.02 0.48 -6.56
N GLY A 58 -6.97 0.79 -5.69
CA GLY A 58 -7.94 -0.14 -5.13
C GLY A 58 -9.35 0.18 -5.64
N LYS A 59 -10.22 -0.84 -5.68
CA LYS A 59 -11.60 -0.70 -6.19
C LYS A 59 -12.51 0.18 -5.31
N ALA A 60 -12.11 0.42 -4.05
CA ALA A 60 -12.90 1.14 -3.04
C ALA A 60 -12.15 2.33 -2.40
N TYR A 61 -10.83 2.43 -2.59
CA TYR A 61 -10.00 3.50 -2.03
C TYR A 61 -8.89 3.84 -3.02
N ASP A 62 -9.00 4.99 -3.67
CA ASP A 62 -7.95 5.57 -4.50
C ASP A 62 -7.00 6.34 -3.58
N GLN A 63 -5.86 5.73 -3.23
CA GLN A 63 -4.75 6.48 -2.67
C GLN A 63 -3.85 6.90 -3.84
N PRO A 64 -3.98 8.15 -4.34
CA PRO A 64 -3.45 8.51 -5.65
C PRO A 64 -1.93 8.44 -5.73
N TRP A 65 -1.24 8.58 -4.60
CA TRP A 65 0.21 8.41 -4.46
C TRP A 65 0.57 8.36 -2.97
N GLY A 66 1.64 7.65 -2.65
CA GLY A 66 2.27 7.60 -1.33
C GLY A 66 3.77 7.78 -1.44
N ALA A 67 4.40 8.19 -0.36
CA ALA A 67 5.85 8.28 -0.26
C ALA A 67 6.29 7.74 1.09
N THR A 68 7.41 7.04 1.10
CA THR A 68 8.00 6.45 2.29
C THR A 68 9.47 6.79 2.33
N VAL A 69 9.95 7.25 3.48
CA VAL A 69 11.37 7.46 3.76
C VAL A 69 11.70 6.68 5.01
N GLY A 70 12.77 5.89 4.97
CA GLY A 70 13.22 5.09 6.09
C GLY A 70 14.70 5.27 6.33
N LEU A 71 15.06 5.21 7.61
CA LEU A 71 16.42 5.24 8.10
C LEU A 71 16.62 3.97 8.94
N GLN A 72 17.71 3.27 8.69
CA GLN A 72 18.06 2.07 9.44
C GLN A 72 19.47 2.24 10.00
N TYR A 73 19.56 2.02 11.31
CA TYR A 73 20.83 1.93 12.03
C TYR A 73 21.04 0.50 12.52
N ALA A 74 22.18 -0.11 12.19
CA ALA A 74 22.58 -1.45 12.61
C ALA A 74 23.71 -1.36 13.64
N PHE A 75 23.50 -1.95 14.83
CA PHE A 75 24.43 -1.96 15.96
C PHE A 75 25.39 -3.15 15.90
#